data_AF-A0A3R6YIM1-F1
#
_entry.id   AF-A0A3R6YIM1-F1
#
_cell.length_a   1.000
_cell.length_b   1.000
_cell.length_c   1.000
_cell.angle_alpha   90.00
_cell.angle_beta   90.00
_cell.angle_gamma   90.00
#
_symmetry.space_group_name_H-M   'P 1'
#
loop_
_entity.id
_entity.type
_entity.pdbx_description
1 polymer ?
#
loop_
_entity_poly.entity_id
_entity_poly.type
_entity_poly.pdbx_seq_one_letter_code
_entity_poly.pdbx_strand_id
1 'polypeptide(L)'
;MKKKLPFAALTMAGILGASVWLQPLTAYAAAWERSGNVYEMPDGSPITGVFRRGIDVSHWQQDVDWNQVAADDVDFVMLGTRYKGEVDPNFRKNADAAYAAGVELGAYIYSYATSVEMAEQEADFILELVKDYPISYPIAFDAEDAGTLGTLPPEQVSQIINAFCKKIEDAGYHPMVYANEYWLNNKIDRDSLDYDVWVARYNVMYTYDSPAIWQATNTGSVNGIAGNVDIDFQFKDYSSVIPADTWREIGQNRYYYQNYVMQKDAWIHDGNGWYYMNSSGNPAKGWQEFHDGTYYLEEPDGRMAEGWRELDQNYYYFNSSGRMTTGWQDVGGTWYYMDSEGHMQTGWQDIDGKRYYLNSSGAMLSGWQDIDGARYYLNASGAMQTGWQQLDGTWYYLGEDGKRRTDWQQVRESWYYLDGEGRMLTGWQDIGGSRYYLNGSGAMLTGWQDIDGARYYLNSSGAMLSGWQDIDGSRYYLGTDGRMATGWQDIDGGRYYLGTDGRMATGWQDIDGGRYYLGTDGRM
;
A
#
# COMPACT_ATOMS: atom_id res chain seq x y z
N MET A 1 42.06 5.35 83.94
CA MET A 1 41.08 5.48 85.05
C MET A 1 40.37 6.83 84.91
N LYS A 2 39.10 6.80 84.50
CA LYS A 2 38.00 7.78 84.67
C LYS A 2 38.24 9.31 84.80
N LYS A 3 37.45 10.05 83.99
CA LYS A 3 36.77 11.38 84.15
C LYS A 3 37.41 12.54 83.35
N LYS A 4 36.74 13.03 82.29
CA LYS A 4 35.60 13.99 82.18
C LYS A 4 36.11 15.41 81.84
N LEU A 5 35.67 15.91 80.68
CA LEU A 5 35.63 17.31 80.20
C LEU A 5 35.03 18.29 81.25
N PRO A 6 35.31 19.62 81.23
CA PRO A 6 34.62 20.54 80.31
C PRO A 6 35.28 21.88 79.89
N PHE A 7 34.73 22.45 78.81
CA PHE A 7 34.47 23.86 78.44
C PHE A 7 35.56 24.96 78.45
N ALA A 8 35.81 25.46 77.23
CA ALA A 8 35.76 26.85 76.74
C ALA A 8 36.45 28.00 77.51
N ALA A 9 37.34 28.71 76.80
CA ALA A 9 37.60 30.14 77.01
C ALA A 9 37.93 30.85 75.68
N LEU A 10 37.34 32.04 75.54
CA LEU A 10 37.45 33.07 74.49
C LEU A 10 38.87 33.44 74.09
N THR A 11 39.02 33.92 72.84
CA THR A 11 39.62 35.25 72.56
C THR A 11 39.14 35.82 71.22
N MET A 12 38.54 37.01 71.28
CA MET A 12 38.28 37.94 70.17
C MET A 12 39.58 38.58 69.66
N ALA A 13 39.67 38.81 68.35
CA ALA A 13 40.24 39.98 67.64
C ALA A 13 40.44 39.56 66.17
N GLY A 14 40.02 40.27 65.12
CA GLY A 14 39.44 41.60 64.96
C GLY A 14 39.11 41.76 63.47
N ILE A 15 38.07 42.55 63.20
CA ILE A 15 37.49 42.86 61.89
C ILE A 15 38.32 43.94 61.20
N LEU A 16 38.56 43.77 59.90
CA LEU A 16 38.75 44.78 58.85
C LEU A 16 38.35 44.04 57.56
N GLY A 17 37.24 44.30 56.87
CA GLY A 17 36.62 45.58 56.58
C GLY A 17 36.52 45.67 55.06
N ALA A 18 35.53 44.99 54.46
CA ALA A 18 35.12 45.19 53.08
C ALA A 18 33.62 45.45 53.08
N SER A 19 33.28 46.73 53.17
CA SER A 19 31.93 47.25 53.01
C SER A 19 31.47 47.02 51.57
N VAL A 20 30.77 45.92 51.33
CA VAL A 20 29.91 45.78 50.16
C VAL A 20 28.64 46.55 50.49
N TRP A 21 28.40 47.62 49.75
CA TRP A 21 27.13 48.31 49.71
C TRP A 21 26.05 47.32 49.24
N LEU A 22 25.32 46.71 50.17
CA LEU A 22 24.01 46.15 49.88
C LEU A 22 23.09 47.34 49.59
N GLN A 23 22.94 47.67 48.32
CA GLN A 23 21.74 48.38 47.91
C GLN A 23 20.57 47.44 48.21
N PRO A 24 19.47 47.94 48.80
CA PRO A 24 18.27 47.14 48.89
C PRO A 24 17.88 46.79 47.45
N LEU A 25 17.77 45.49 47.15
CA LEU A 25 16.92 45.05 46.07
C LEU A 25 15.56 45.68 46.37
N THR A 26 15.21 46.73 45.65
CA THR A 26 13.83 47.17 45.57
C THR A 26 13.07 45.96 45.06
N ALA A 27 12.41 45.25 45.95
CA ALA A 27 11.37 44.31 45.58
C ALA A 27 10.34 45.15 44.82
N TYR A 28 10.42 45.12 43.49
CA TYR A 28 9.33 45.57 42.66
C TYR A 28 8.14 44.70 43.06
N ALA A 29 7.00 45.34 43.35
CA ALA A 29 5.77 44.60 43.59
C ALA A 29 5.55 43.66 42.41
N ALA A 30 5.25 42.38 42.68
CA ALA A 30 4.98 41.42 41.63
C ALA A 30 3.87 41.96 40.74
N ALA A 31 4.04 41.85 39.43
CA ALA A 31 3.08 42.36 38.44
C ALA A 31 1.72 41.65 38.51
N TRP A 32 1.70 40.48 39.15
CA TRP A 32 0.56 39.62 39.42
C TRP A 32 0.95 38.67 40.56
N GLU A 33 -0.05 38.03 41.18
CA GLU A 33 0.14 36.94 42.15
C GLU A 33 -0.77 35.76 41.80
N ARG A 34 -0.38 34.54 42.16
CA ARG A 34 -1.23 33.35 42.04
C ARG A 34 -1.82 33.01 43.41
N SER A 35 -3.15 33.09 43.50
CA SER A 35 -3.93 32.70 44.68
C SER A 35 -4.72 31.43 44.37
N GLY A 36 -4.15 30.27 44.70
CA GLY A 36 -4.71 28.98 44.30
C GLY A 36 -4.72 28.81 42.78
N ASN A 37 -5.91 28.72 42.18
CA ASN A 37 -6.08 28.56 40.73
C ASN A 37 -6.39 29.88 39.99
N VAL A 38 -6.29 31.02 40.69
CA VAL A 38 -6.61 32.34 40.13
C VAL A 38 -5.34 33.17 40.08
N TYR A 39 -5.13 33.85 38.96
CA TYR A 39 -4.12 34.91 38.84
C TYR A 39 -4.76 36.25 39.18
N GLU A 40 -4.08 37.07 39.96
CA GLU A 40 -4.59 38.34 40.46
C GLU A 40 -3.61 39.46 40.13
N MET A 41 -4.12 40.63 39.77
CA MET A 41 -3.35 41.86 39.65
C MET A 41 -2.86 42.33 41.04
N PRO A 42 -1.92 43.29 41.12
CA PRO A 42 -1.40 43.76 42.41
C PRO A 42 -2.46 44.45 43.30
N ASP A 43 -3.58 44.87 42.72
CA ASP A 43 -4.74 45.43 43.43
C ASP A 43 -5.74 44.36 43.93
N GLY A 44 -5.44 43.08 43.71
CA GLY A 44 -6.27 41.92 44.09
C GLY A 44 -7.39 41.62 43.10
N SER A 45 -7.47 42.34 41.96
CA SER A 45 -8.47 42.02 40.93
C SER A 45 -8.09 40.74 40.16
N PRO A 46 -9.02 39.81 39.93
CA PRO A 46 -8.72 38.57 39.22
C PRO A 46 -8.47 38.83 37.72
N ILE A 47 -7.45 38.18 37.17
CA ILE A 47 -7.20 38.06 35.73
C ILE A 47 -8.12 36.94 35.22
N THR A 48 -9.30 37.33 34.71
CA THR A 48 -10.33 36.38 34.28
C THR A 48 -10.05 35.83 32.89
N GLY A 49 -10.40 34.56 32.67
CA GLY A 49 -10.34 33.93 31.34
C GLY A 49 -8.97 33.35 30.97
N VAL A 50 -7.99 33.37 31.88
CA VAL A 50 -6.69 32.71 31.65
C VAL A 50 -6.91 31.22 31.49
N PHE A 51 -6.51 30.71 30.33
CA PHE A 51 -6.53 29.29 30.01
C PHE A 51 -5.25 28.60 30.52
N ARG A 52 -4.10 29.20 30.23
CA ARG A 52 -2.77 28.71 30.60
C ARG A 52 -1.80 29.86 30.83
N ARG A 53 -0.74 29.58 31.57
CA ARG A 53 0.37 30.51 31.77
C ARG A 53 1.60 30.00 31.02
N GLY A 54 2.26 30.91 30.33
CA GLY A 54 3.49 30.64 29.62
C GLY A 54 4.53 31.71 29.91
N ILE A 55 5.62 31.58 29.17
CA ILE A 55 6.73 32.53 29.17
C ILE A 55 7.23 32.68 27.74
N ASP A 56 8.03 33.71 27.49
CA ASP A 56 8.91 33.75 26.33
C ASP A 56 10.38 33.89 26.74
N VAL A 57 11.24 33.20 25.99
CA VAL A 57 12.69 33.16 26.26
C VAL A 57 13.48 33.23 24.96
N SER A 58 14.67 33.81 25.07
CA SER A 58 15.63 33.91 23.96
C SER A 58 17.06 33.79 24.51
N HIS A 59 18.07 34.25 23.76
CA HIS A 59 19.47 34.26 24.16
C HIS A 59 19.74 34.89 25.54
N TRP A 60 18.82 35.73 26.04
CA TRP A 60 18.91 36.35 27.35
C TRP A 60 18.87 35.34 28.51
N GLN A 61 18.11 34.25 28.37
CA GLN A 61 18.02 33.17 29.34
C GLN A 61 18.94 32.01 28.92
N GLN A 62 20.14 31.94 29.52
CA GLN A 62 21.21 31.03 29.09
C GLN A 62 21.07 29.60 29.62
N ASP A 63 20.79 29.46 30.92
CA ASP A 63 20.68 28.17 31.62
C ASP A 63 19.30 28.07 32.28
N VAL A 64 18.40 27.38 31.59
CA VAL A 64 17.03 27.12 32.04
C VAL A 64 16.91 25.67 32.50
N ASP A 65 16.45 25.47 33.75
CA ASP A 65 16.02 24.16 34.23
C ASP A 65 14.53 23.96 33.92
N TRP A 66 14.27 23.35 32.77
CA TRP A 66 12.91 23.16 32.24
C TRP A 66 12.01 22.29 33.12
N ASN A 67 12.56 21.40 33.95
CA ASN A 67 11.75 20.62 34.89
C ASN A 67 11.22 21.49 36.03
N GLN A 68 12.04 22.43 36.52
CA GLN A 68 11.60 23.41 37.50
C GLN A 68 10.62 24.42 36.90
N VAL A 69 10.83 24.83 35.65
CA VAL A 69 9.91 25.70 34.91
C VAL A 69 8.53 25.05 34.78
N ALA A 70 8.47 23.79 34.29
CA ALA A 70 7.22 23.05 34.16
C ALA A 70 6.54 22.83 35.53
N ALA A 71 7.31 22.51 36.57
CA ALA A 71 6.79 22.35 37.94
C ALA A 71 6.28 23.66 38.56
N ASP A 72 6.69 24.80 38.02
CA ASP A 72 6.28 26.12 38.46
C ASP A 72 5.14 26.68 37.61
N ASP A 73 4.27 25.85 37.03
CA ASP A 73 3.03 26.29 36.34
C ASP A 73 3.27 27.03 35.02
N VAL A 74 4.23 26.55 34.23
CA VAL A 74 4.46 27.00 32.85
C VAL A 74 4.05 25.90 31.90
N ASP A 75 2.96 26.14 31.17
CA ASP A 75 2.38 25.17 30.23
C ASP A 75 2.93 25.31 28.81
N PHE A 76 3.33 26.52 28.40
CA PHE A 76 3.88 26.79 27.07
C PHE A 76 5.05 27.79 27.12
N VAL A 77 5.86 27.78 26.07
CA VAL A 77 6.92 28.77 25.85
C VAL A 77 6.90 29.31 24.42
N MET A 78 7.06 30.63 24.25
CA MET A 78 7.40 31.26 22.97
C MET A 78 8.92 31.41 22.86
N LEU A 79 9.56 30.69 21.94
CA LEU A 79 11.01 30.69 21.79
C LEU A 79 11.49 31.70 20.74
N GLY A 80 12.38 32.61 21.13
CA GLY A 80 13.02 33.54 20.22
C GLY A 80 13.92 32.80 19.24
N THR A 81 13.70 33.00 17.94
CA THR A 81 14.38 32.21 16.89
C THR A 81 15.63 32.88 16.34
N ARG A 82 15.75 34.20 16.49
CA ARG A 82 16.81 35.00 15.86
C ARG A 82 17.49 35.93 16.83
N TYR A 83 18.83 35.96 16.78
CA TYR A 83 19.65 36.95 17.47
C TYR A 83 20.76 37.44 16.53
N LYS A 84 20.83 38.76 16.34
CA LYS A 84 21.85 39.41 15.48
C LYS A 84 21.91 38.85 14.05
N GLY A 85 20.76 38.52 13.48
CA GLY A 85 20.63 38.00 12.11
C GLY A 85 20.86 36.50 11.95
N GLU A 86 21.27 35.81 13.02
CA GLU A 86 21.52 34.37 13.03
C GLU A 86 20.51 33.65 13.93
N VAL A 87 20.47 32.32 13.86
CA VAL A 87 19.67 31.50 14.79
C VAL A 87 20.07 31.82 16.22
N ASP A 88 19.07 32.02 17.08
CA ASP A 88 19.29 32.25 18.51
C ASP A 88 20.11 31.10 19.11
N PRO A 89 21.24 31.39 19.79
CA PRO A 89 22.16 30.36 20.26
C PRO A 89 21.54 29.39 21.27
N ASN A 90 20.46 29.78 21.95
CA ASN A 90 19.78 28.95 22.94
C ASN A 90 18.52 28.27 22.39
N PHE A 91 18.04 28.62 21.19
CA PHE A 91 16.79 28.07 20.63
C PHE A 91 16.77 26.54 20.65
N ARG A 92 17.79 25.89 20.09
CA ARG A 92 17.84 24.43 19.97
C ARG A 92 17.82 23.73 21.34
N LYS A 93 18.68 24.22 22.26
CA LYS A 93 18.77 23.72 23.64
C LYS A 93 17.43 23.87 24.37
N ASN A 94 16.78 25.03 24.23
CA ASN A 94 15.54 25.32 24.91
C ASN A 94 14.37 24.52 24.32
N ALA A 95 14.26 24.42 23.00
CA ALA A 95 13.21 23.64 22.34
C ALA A 95 13.26 22.17 22.78
N ASP A 96 14.42 21.52 22.71
CA ASP A 96 14.58 20.12 23.11
C ASP A 96 14.25 19.91 24.59
N ALA A 97 14.78 20.76 25.47
CA ALA A 97 14.64 20.59 26.91
C ALA A 97 13.25 20.97 27.43
N ALA A 98 12.61 22.00 26.87
CA ALA A 98 11.24 22.40 27.19
C ALA A 98 10.25 21.30 26.78
N TYR A 99 10.37 20.78 25.56
CA TYR A 99 9.53 19.68 25.10
C TYR A 99 9.72 18.43 25.96
N ALA A 100 10.96 18.07 26.30
CA ALA A 100 11.25 16.93 27.18
C ALA A 100 10.66 17.09 28.59
N ALA A 101 10.47 18.34 29.06
CA ALA A 101 9.82 18.65 30.34
C ALA A 101 8.28 18.71 30.23
N GLY A 102 7.71 18.56 29.03
CA GLY A 102 6.26 18.61 28.78
C GLY A 102 5.70 20.02 28.57
N VAL A 103 6.55 21.01 28.28
CA VAL A 103 6.13 22.39 27.97
C VAL A 103 5.85 22.49 26.46
N GLU A 104 4.69 23.04 26.09
CA GLU A 104 4.29 23.24 24.68
C GLU A 104 5.13 24.34 24.02
N LEU A 105 5.46 24.17 22.74
CA LEU A 105 6.43 25.02 22.05
C LEU A 105 5.75 25.92 21.02
N GLY A 106 5.92 27.22 21.19
CA GLY A 106 5.74 28.25 20.16
C GLY A 106 7.09 28.88 19.80
N ALA A 107 7.07 29.75 18.80
CA ALA A 107 8.27 30.44 18.35
C ALA A 107 7.95 31.88 17.98
N TYR A 108 8.93 32.77 18.04
CA TYR A 108 8.78 34.12 17.53
C TYR A 108 10.03 34.61 16.82
N ILE A 109 9.84 35.61 15.96
CA ILE A 109 10.92 36.34 15.32
C ILE A 109 10.75 37.84 15.54
N TYR A 110 11.71 38.44 16.25
CA TYR A 110 11.85 39.90 16.31
C TYR A 110 12.19 40.40 14.92
N SER A 111 11.26 41.06 14.22
CA SER A 111 11.37 41.39 12.80
C SER A 111 12.20 42.65 12.53
N TYR A 112 12.92 42.63 11.40
CA TYR A 112 13.58 43.81 10.82
C TYR A 112 13.06 44.10 9.40
N ALA A 113 11.98 43.46 8.99
CA ALA A 113 11.47 43.54 7.63
C ALA A 113 11.00 44.95 7.30
N THR A 114 11.42 45.47 6.14
CA THR A 114 10.91 46.75 5.60
C THR A 114 10.08 46.59 4.32
N SER A 115 9.88 45.35 3.89
CA SER A 115 9.10 44.98 2.70
C SER A 115 8.44 43.62 2.88
N VAL A 116 7.43 43.34 2.07
CA VAL A 116 6.76 42.03 1.99
C VAL A 116 7.77 40.92 1.71
N GLU A 117 8.67 41.14 0.75
CA GLU A 117 9.72 40.17 0.40
C GLU A 117 10.63 39.84 1.60
N MET A 118 11.01 40.83 2.42
CA MET A 118 11.81 40.59 3.61
C MET A 118 11.03 39.81 4.68
N ALA A 119 9.73 40.09 4.86
CA ALA A 119 8.89 39.30 5.76
C ALA A 119 8.76 37.84 5.28
N GLU A 120 8.63 37.62 3.97
CA GLU A 120 8.61 36.27 3.41
C GLU A 120 9.93 35.53 3.59
N GLN A 121 11.08 36.22 3.54
CA GLN A 121 12.40 35.66 3.84
C GLN A 121 12.56 35.34 5.34
N GLU A 122 12.00 36.17 6.22
CA GLU A 122 11.95 35.91 7.66
C GLU A 122 11.06 34.70 7.99
N ALA A 123 9.94 34.54 7.27
CA ALA A 123 9.10 33.35 7.36
C ALA A 123 9.86 32.10 6.89
N ASP A 124 10.60 32.16 5.78
CA ASP A 124 11.44 31.03 5.34
C ASP A 124 12.50 30.66 6.39
N PHE A 125 13.14 31.65 7.00
CA PHE A 125 14.14 31.45 8.05
C PHE A 125 13.56 30.70 9.25
N ILE A 126 12.42 31.15 9.76
CA ILE A 126 11.80 30.49 10.92
C ILE A 126 11.29 29.10 10.57
N LEU A 127 10.63 28.92 9.42
CA LEU A 127 10.11 27.62 8.98
C LEU A 127 11.22 26.58 8.81
N GLU A 128 12.37 26.98 8.25
CA GLU A 128 13.53 26.10 8.10
C GLU A 128 14.13 25.67 9.44
N LEU A 129 14.09 26.55 10.46
CA LEU A 129 14.55 26.23 11.80
C LEU A 129 13.56 25.33 12.56
N VAL A 130 12.28 25.70 12.57
CA VAL A 130 11.30 25.11 13.49
C VAL A 130 10.77 23.76 13.02
N LYS A 131 10.93 23.41 11.74
CA LYS A 131 10.45 22.12 11.19
C LYS A 131 10.97 20.90 11.96
N ASP A 132 12.17 20.97 12.52
CA ASP A 132 12.77 19.85 13.24
C ASP A 132 12.31 19.76 14.71
N TYR A 133 11.39 20.62 15.17
CA TYR A 133 10.94 20.71 16.56
C TYR A 133 9.42 20.57 16.70
N PRO A 134 8.93 20.10 17.87
CA PRO A 134 7.52 19.87 18.13
C PRO A 134 6.73 21.13 18.44
N ILE A 135 6.66 22.03 17.46
CA ILE A 135 5.86 23.25 17.55
C ILE A 135 4.37 22.90 17.62
N SER A 136 3.84 23.11 18.82
CA SER A 136 2.47 22.82 19.27
C SER A 136 1.70 24.10 19.61
N TYR A 137 2.33 25.25 19.43
CA TYR A 137 1.82 26.57 19.78
C TYR A 137 2.15 27.58 18.65
N PRO A 138 1.55 28.79 18.61
CA PRO A 138 1.68 29.70 17.48
C PRO A 138 3.13 30.16 17.18
N ILE A 139 3.31 30.62 15.95
CA ILE A 139 4.53 31.30 15.48
C ILE A 139 4.24 32.80 15.36
N ALA A 140 4.87 33.60 16.20
CA ALA A 140 4.62 35.03 16.28
C ALA A 140 5.60 35.89 15.47
N PHE A 141 5.04 36.87 14.76
CA PHE A 141 5.80 37.98 14.18
C PHE A 141 5.87 39.12 15.19
N ASP A 142 7.06 39.44 15.68
CA ASP A 142 7.26 40.53 16.62
C ASP A 142 7.55 41.84 15.86
N ALA A 143 6.56 42.74 15.91
CA ALA A 143 6.47 43.98 15.15
C ALA A 143 6.78 45.20 16.01
N GLU A 144 8.01 45.30 16.54
CA GLU A 144 8.36 46.38 17.49
C GLU A 144 9.62 47.19 17.15
N ASP A 145 10.26 46.92 16.01
CA ASP A 145 11.52 47.58 15.66
C ASP A 145 11.33 49.00 15.13
N ALA A 146 11.67 49.99 15.97
CA ALA A 146 11.49 51.40 15.65
C ALA A 146 12.39 51.90 14.50
N GLY A 147 13.51 51.23 14.23
CA GLY A 147 14.48 51.61 13.21
C GLY A 147 14.14 51.11 11.80
N THR A 148 13.29 50.10 11.71
CA THR A 148 12.85 49.48 10.46
C THR A 148 11.34 49.67 10.28
N LEU A 149 10.52 48.75 10.78
CA LEU A 149 9.06 48.80 10.72
C LEU A 149 8.50 50.15 11.20
N GLY A 150 9.08 50.73 12.26
CA GLY A 150 8.60 51.96 12.87
C GLY A 150 8.76 53.21 12.00
N THR A 151 9.54 53.11 10.91
CA THR A 151 9.77 54.15 9.90
C THR A 151 8.73 54.13 8.78
N LEU A 152 7.92 53.07 8.69
CA LEU A 152 6.93 52.86 7.65
C LEU A 152 5.54 53.35 8.07
N PRO A 153 4.65 53.66 7.10
CA PRO A 153 3.23 53.90 7.37
C PRO A 153 2.53 52.65 7.94
N PRO A 154 1.52 52.80 8.80
CA PRO A 154 0.80 51.67 9.42
C PRO A 154 0.26 50.64 8.44
N GLU A 155 -0.25 51.08 7.28
CA GLU A 155 -0.79 50.19 6.24
C GLU A 155 0.30 49.31 5.63
N GLN A 156 1.51 49.84 5.48
CA GLN A 156 2.65 49.08 4.98
C GLN A 156 3.16 48.09 6.04
N VAL A 157 3.14 48.47 7.32
CA VAL A 157 3.48 47.56 8.43
C VAL A 157 2.52 46.37 8.46
N SER A 158 1.21 46.60 8.37
CA SER A 158 0.22 45.52 8.33
C SER A 158 0.37 44.60 7.11
N GLN A 159 0.72 45.15 5.94
CA GLN A 159 1.03 44.33 4.76
C GLN A 159 2.23 43.39 4.99
N ILE A 160 3.28 43.86 5.67
CA ILE A 160 4.46 43.06 6.00
C ILE A 160 4.11 41.95 7.00
N ILE A 161 3.36 42.29 8.06
CA ILE A 161 2.88 41.34 9.07
C ILE A 161 2.03 40.25 8.40
N ASN A 162 1.05 40.65 7.59
CA ASN A 162 0.14 39.71 6.93
C ASN A 162 0.87 38.80 5.95
N ALA A 163 1.89 39.29 5.24
CA ALA A 163 2.69 38.47 4.35
C ALA A 163 3.46 37.37 5.10
N PHE A 164 4.09 37.71 6.23
CA PHE A 164 4.73 36.73 7.09
C PHE A 164 3.71 35.70 7.59
N CYS A 165 2.62 36.18 8.22
CA CYS A 165 1.62 35.32 8.84
C CYS A 165 0.95 34.37 7.83
N LYS A 166 0.65 34.88 6.62
CA LYS A 166 0.08 34.07 5.55
C LYS A 166 1.00 32.93 5.13
N LYS A 167 2.31 33.19 5.08
CA LYS A 167 3.31 32.19 4.70
C LYS A 167 3.50 31.12 5.78
N ILE A 168 3.41 31.50 7.06
CA ILE A 168 3.38 30.55 8.18
C ILE A 168 2.12 29.68 8.12
N GLU A 169 0.96 30.28 7.86
CA GLU A 169 -0.32 29.58 7.70
C GLU A 169 -0.29 28.59 6.52
N ASP A 170 0.18 29.03 5.36
CA ASP A 170 0.31 28.20 4.15
C ASP A 170 1.24 27.01 4.38
N ALA A 171 2.21 27.14 5.28
CA ALA A 171 3.10 26.06 5.65
C ALA A 171 2.47 25.05 6.63
N GLY A 172 1.24 25.27 7.10
CA GLY A 172 0.53 24.41 8.05
C GLY A 172 0.90 24.68 9.51
N TYR A 173 1.38 25.88 9.82
CA TYR A 173 1.55 26.39 11.20
C TYR A 173 0.48 27.42 11.53
N HIS A 174 0.34 27.77 12.81
CA HIS A 174 -0.58 28.80 13.23
C HIS A 174 0.15 30.13 13.47
N PRO A 175 -0.10 31.18 12.66
CA PRO A 175 0.56 32.47 12.83
C PRO A 175 -0.06 33.31 13.96
N MET A 176 0.72 34.27 14.45
CA MET A 176 0.31 35.25 15.45
C MET A 176 1.08 36.55 15.27
N VAL A 177 0.53 37.67 15.74
CA VAL A 177 1.23 38.96 15.78
C VAL A 177 1.56 39.31 17.21
N TYR A 178 2.82 39.65 17.47
CA TYR A 178 3.25 40.21 18.75
C TYR A 178 3.59 41.70 18.59
N ALA A 179 3.05 42.52 19.49
CA ALA A 179 3.41 43.92 19.62
C ALA A 179 2.88 44.51 20.94
N ASN A 180 3.55 45.54 21.44
CA ASN A 180 3.05 46.34 22.54
C ASN A 180 1.87 47.22 22.10
N GLU A 181 1.08 47.61 23.09
CA GLU A 181 -0.15 48.37 22.87
C GLU A 181 0.06 49.72 22.15
N TYR A 182 1.23 50.36 22.30
CA TYR A 182 1.52 51.58 21.54
C TYR A 182 1.65 51.26 20.05
N TRP A 183 2.37 50.20 19.68
CA TRP A 183 2.52 49.77 18.30
C TRP A 183 1.20 49.38 17.67
N LEU A 184 0.42 48.55 18.36
CA LEU A 184 -0.91 48.15 17.91
C LEU A 184 -1.79 49.37 17.62
N ASN A 185 -1.77 50.40 18.47
CA ASN A 185 -2.66 51.55 18.31
C ASN A 185 -2.16 52.66 17.37
N ASN A 186 -0.86 52.70 17.05
CA ASN A 186 -0.26 53.86 16.36
C ASN A 186 0.63 53.51 15.16
N LYS A 187 1.07 52.25 15.03
CA LYS A 187 2.06 51.82 14.05
C LYS A 187 1.58 50.69 13.15
N ILE A 188 0.46 50.08 13.49
CA ILE A 188 -0.13 48.97 12.76
C ILE A 188 -1.55 49.37 12.40
N ASP A 189 -1.92 49.22 11.13
CA ASP A 189 -3.33 49.30 10.73
C ASP A 189 -4.02 48.01 11.19
N ARG A 190 -4.69 48.08 12.34
CA ARG A 190 -5.30 46.90 13.00
C ARG A 190 -6.49 46.35 12.24
N ASP A 191 -7.24 47.22 11.55
CA ASP A 191 -8.44 46.82 10.82
C ASP A 191 -8.10 45.94 9.61
N SER A 192 -6.81 45.89 9.22
CA SER A 192 -6.30 45.01 8.17
C SER A 192 -5.54 43.78 8.69
N LEU A 193 -5.45 43.54 10.00
CA LEU A 193 -4.87 42.31 10.54
C LEU A 193 -5.92 41.18 10.59
N ASP A 194 -5.58 40.03 10.00
CA ASP A 194 -6.43 38.84 9.96
C ASP A 194 -6.10 37.81 11.07
N TYR A 195 -5.12 38.10 11.93
CA TYR A 195 -4.49 37.13 12.82
C TYR A 195 -4.65 37.49 14.30
N ASP A 196 -4.54 36.47 15.16
CA ASP A 196 -4.56 36.65 16.60
C ASP A 196 -3.37 37.49 17.09
N VAL A 197 -3.60 38.23 18.18
CA VAL A 197 -2.61 39.15 18.76
C VAL A 197 -2.16 38.69 20.13
N TRP A 198 -0.83 38.61 20.29
CA TRP A 198 -0.11 38.57 21.55
C TRP A 198 0.30 39.99 21.93
N VAL A 199 -0.39 40.56 22.92
CA VAL A 199 -0.18 41.96 23.31
C VAL A 199 0.83 42.07 24.44
N ALA A 200 1.79 42.99 24.31
CA ALA A 200 2.65 43.38 25.41
C ALA A 200 2.09 44.61 26.14
N ARG A 201 1.79 44.44 27.44
CA ARG A 201 1.39 45.54 28.33
C ARG A 201 1.81 45.22 29.76
N TYR A 202 2.86 45.87 30.23
CA TYR A 202 3.48 45.49 31.50
C TYR A 202 2.82 46.09 32.73
N ASN A 203 2.60 45.23 33.73
CA ASN A 203 2.20 45.55 35.10
C ASN A 203 0.84 46.25 35.24
N VAL A 204 0.07 46.31 34.15
CA VAL A 204 -1.29 46.85 34.09
C VAL A 204 -2.08 46.08 33.03
N MET A 205 -3.38 45.96 33.21
CA MET A 205 -4.25 45.35 32.19
C MET A 205 -4.15 46.11 30.86
N TYR A 206 -4.11 45.35 29.77
CA TYR A 206 -4.24 45.89 28.42
C TYR A 206 -5.62 46.53 28.21
N THR A 207 -5.70 47.42 27.22
CA THR A 207 -6.96 47.98 26.70
C THR A 207 -7.28 47.44 25.30
N TYR A 208 -6.42 46.57 24.76
CA TYR A 208 -6.66 45.84 23.51
C TYR A 208 -7.92 44.97 23.61
N ASP A 209 -8.72 44.96 22.55
CA ASP A 209 -9.94 44.15 22.53
C ASP A 209 -9.58 42.68 22.27
N SER A 210 -9.84 41.83 23.26
CA SER A 210 -9.77 40.36 23.14
C SER A 210 -8.43 39.81 22.60
N PRO A 211 -7.28 40.07 23.25
CA PRO A 211 -6.01 39.46 22.86
C PRO A 211 -6.04 37.95 23.08
N ALA A 212 -5.31 37.21 22.25
CA ALA A 212 -5.18 35.77 22.43
C ALA A 212 -4.16 35.40 23.50
N ILE A 213 -3.09 36.19 23.61
CA ILE A 213 -2.07 36.10 24.65
C ILE A 213 -1.76 37.51 25.16
N TRP A 214 -1.47 37.64 26.45
CA TRP A 214 -0.99 38.88 27.05
C TRP A 214 0.33 38.65 27.77
N GLN A 215 1.37 39.38 27.36
CA GLN A 215 2.62 39.49 28.11
C GLN A 215 2.45 40.53 29.23
N ALA A 216 2.27 40.03 30.45
CA ALA A 216 1.88 40.82 31.62
C ALA A 216 3.05 41.52 32.30
N THR A 217 4.28 40.99 32.17
CA THR A 217 5.48 41.61 32.73
C THR A 217 6.72 41.08 32.04
N ASN A 218 7.78 41.90 32.02
CA ASN A 218 9.12 41.52 31.60
C ASN A 218 10.12 41.36 32.76
N THR A 219 9.59 41.32 33.98
CA THR A 219 10.36 41.22 35.23
C THR A 219 9.85 40.10 36.12
N GLY A 220 9.21 39.09 35.52
CA GLY A 220 8.71 37.92 36.22
C GLY A 220 9.83 37.04 36.78
N SER A 221 9.45 36.14 37.68
CA SER A 221 10.34 35.14 38.27
C SER A 221 9.69 33.77 38.15
N VAL A 222 10.43 32.81 37.60
CA VAL A 222 10.02 31.41 37.44
C VAL A 222 11.14 30.52 37.94
N ASN A 223 10.82 29.50 38.73
CA ASN A 223 11.80 28.53 39.22
C ASN A 223 12.51 27.86 38.04
N GLY A 224 13.83 27.72 38.14
CA GLY A 224 14.65 27.18 37.06
C GLY A 224 15.19 28.23 36.08
N ILE A 225 14.78 29.50 36.17
CA ILE A 225 15.36 30.61 35.39
C ILE A 225 16.05 31.59 36.32
N ALA A 226 17.31 31.91 36.02
CA ALA A 226 18.05 32.94 36.73
C ALA A 226 17.74 34.34 36.15
N GLY A 227 17.23 35.23 37.00
CA GLY A 227 16.91 36.61 36.62
C GLY A 227 15.48 36.77 36.13
N ASN A 228 15.26 37.80 35.31
CA ASN A 228 13.94 38.16 34.82
C ASN A 228 13.53 37.25 33.65
N VAL A 229 12.25 36.92 33.62
CA VAL A 229 11.58 36.27 32.49
C VAL A 229 10.24 36.93 32.24
N ASP A 230 9.83 36.92 30.98
CA ASP A 230 8.57 37.46 30.55
C ASP A 230 7.44 36.47 30.93
N ILE A 231 6.30 36.98 31.40
CA ILE A 231 5.17 36.14 31.81
C ILE A 231 3.98 36.39 30.90
N ASP A 232 3.47 35.30 30.34
CA ASP A 232 2.39 35.31 29.37
C ASP A 232 1.14 34.61 29.88
N PHE A 233 -0.02 35.21 29.64
CA PHE A 233 -1.33 34.61 29.90
C PHE A 233 -2.06 34.35 28.59
N GLN A 234 -2.39 33.09 28.33
CA GLN A 234 -3.21 32.68 27.19
C GLN A 234 -4.69 32.84 27.53
N PHE A 235 -5.47 33.42 26.62
CA PHE A 235 -6.93 33.55 26.74
C PHE A 235 -7.69 32.73 25.69
N LYS A 236 -7.04 32.38 24.58
CA LYS A 236 -7.64 31.61 23.47
C LYS A 236 -7.04 30.21 23.42
N ASP A 237 -7.88 29.18 23.41
CA ASP A 237 -7.44 27.79 23.26
C ASP A 237 -7.05 27.48 21.80
N TYR A 238 -5.86 26.92 21.61
CA TYR A 238 -5.28 26.57 20.30
C TYR A 238 -5.36 25.07 19.98
N SER A 239 -5.79 24.23 20.93
CA SER A 239 -5.75 22.77 20.80
C SER A 239 -6.54 22.22 19.61
N SER A 240 -7.61 22.91 19.17
CA SER A 240 -8.43 22.49 18.03
C SER A 240 -7.94 23.01 16.68
N VAL A 241 -7.04 24.00 16.66
CA VAL A 241 -6.57 24.66 15.42
C VAL A 241 -5.10 24.35 15.11
N ILE A 242 -4.35 23.80 16.07
CA ILE A 242 -2.99 23.29 15.87
C ILE A 242 -3.01 21.76 16.00
N PRO A 243 -3.29 21.03 14.90
CA PRO A 243 -3.40 19.58 14.94
C PRO A 243 -2.06 18.92 15.29
N ALA A 244 -2.12 17.92 16.16
CA ALA A 244 -0.99 17.07 16.54
C ALA A 244 -0.44 16.26 15.36
N ASP A 245 -1.34 15.73 14.53
CA ASP A 245 -1.02 14.91 13.38
C ASP A 245 -1.41 15.67 12.11
N THR A 246 -0.44 16.07 11.29
CA THR A 246 -0.74 16.88 10.10
C THR A 246 0.39 16.84 9.07
N TRP A 247 0.02 17.11 7.82
CA TRP A 247 0.95 17.46 6.76
C TRP A 247 1.32 18.95 6.85
N ARG A 248 2.59 19.27 6.58
CA ARG A 248 3.10 20.64 6.45
C ARG A 248 3.92 20.78 5.18
N GLU A 249 3.76 21.90 4.48
CA GLU A 249 4.48 22.22 3.24
C GLU A 249 5.49 23.33 3.51
N ILE A 250 6.78 23.04 3.43
CA ILE A 250 7.83 24.02 3.74
C ILE A 250 8.79 24.07 2.56
N GLY A 251 8.75 25.20 1.84
CA GLY A 251 9.41 25.33 0.55
C GLY A 251 8.81 24.36 -0.47
N GLN A 252 9.64 23.48 -1.03
CA GLN A 252 9.21 22.44 -1.99
C GLN A 252 9.01 21.07 -1.34
N ASN A 253 9.15 20.99 -0.01
CA ASN A 253 9.11 19.75 0.73
C ASN A 253 7.77 19.59 1.45
N ARG A 254 7.33 18.35 1.58
CA ARG A 254 6.13 18.00 2.34
C ARG A 254 6.52 17.06 3.47
N TYR A 255 6.13 17.40 4.68
CA TYR A 255 6.51 16.66 5.89
C TYR A 255 5.25 16.20 6.61
N TYR A 256 5.29 15.00 7.18
CA TYR A 256 4.23 14.52 8.07
C TYR A 256 4.70 14.60 9.51
N TYR A 257 3.85 15.16 10.35
CA TYR A 257 4.07 15.26 11.79
C TYR A 257 3.07 14.34 12.49
N GLN A 258 3.56 13.60 13.49
CA GLN A 258 2.73 12.84 14.42
C GLN A 258 3.06 13.30 15.83
N ASN A 259 2.04 13.69 16.60
CA ASN A 259 2.20 14.34 17.90
C ASN A 259 3.22 15.49 17.84
N TYR A 260 3.10 16.34 16.83
CA TYR A 260 3.97 17.47 16.52
C TYR A 260 5.41 17.11 16.14
N VAL A 261 5.80 15.84 16.07
CA VAL A 261 7.15 15.42 15.72
C VAL A 261 7.21 14.99 14.25
N MET A 262 8.16 15.56 13.49
CA MET A 262 8.40 15.17 12.09
C MET A 262 8.80 13.70 12.00
N GLN A 263 8.13 12.96 11.14
CA GLN A 263 8.43 11.55 10.90
C GLN A 263 9.54 11.39 9.85
N LYS A 264 10.53 10.55 10.15
CA LYS A 264 11.69 10.24 9.30
C LYS A 264 12.00 8.75 9.37
N ASP A 265 12.42 8.17 8.24
CA ASP A 265 12.73 6.75 8.08
C ASP A 265 11.61 5.82 8.64
N ALA A 266 10.36 6.20 8.38
CA ALA A 266 9.20 5.61 9.02
C ALA A 266 7.99 5.51 8.08
N TRP A 267 7.23 4.43 8.23
CA TRP A 267 5.88 4.32 7.67
C TRP A 267 4.90 5.12 8.50
N ILE A 268 4.05 5.90 7.85
CA ILE A 268 2.96 6.67 8.47
C ILE A 268 1.65 6.36 7.76
N HIS A 269 0.54 6.52 8.47
CA HIS A 269 -0.80 6.45 7.90
C HIS A 269 -1.54 7.74 8.24
N ASP A 270 -1.93 8.51 7.22
CA ASP A 270 -2.50 9.85 7.42
C ASP A 270 -4.02 9.86 7.64
N GLY A 271 -4.63 8.67 7.70
CA GLY A 271 -6.08 8.47 7.77
C GLY A 271 -6.69 8.05 6.43
N ASN A 272 -6.00 8.30 5.32
CA ASN A 272 -6.45 7.95 3.97
C ASN A 272 -5.53 6.92 3.29
N GLY A 273 -4.26 6.87 3.65
CA GLY A 273 -3.33 5.86 3.13
C GLY A 273 -1.98 5.84 3.81
N TRP A 274 -1.17 4.87 3.41
CA TRP A 274 0.20 4.69 3.90
C TRP A 274 1.20 5.49 3.06
N TYR A 275 2.22 6.03 3.73
CA TYR A 275 3.36 6.71 3.12
C TYR A 275 4.63 6.26 3.85
N TYR A 276 5.76 6.23 3.15
CA TYR A 276 7.06 6.08 3.79
C TYR A 276 7.81 7.40 3.78
N MET A 277 8.18 7.91 4.95
CA MET A 277 8.95 9.14 5.10
C MET A 277 10.44 8.82 5.06
N ASN A 278 11.19 9.46 4.16
CA ASN A 278 12.63 9.24 4.03
C ASN A 278 13.43 9.91 5.16
N SER A 279 14.76 9.78 5.15
CA SER A 279 15.66 10.34 6.16
C SER A 279 15.66 11.87 6.23
N SER A 280 15.22 12.54 5.15
CA SER A 280 15.00 13.98 5.13
C SER A 280 13.59 14.37 5.59
N GLY A 281 12.69 13.42 5.85
CA GLY A 281 11.31 13.64 6.27
C GLY A 281 10.31 13.89 5.14
N ASN A 282 10.71 13.65 3.89
CA ASN A 282 9.79 13.76 2.74
C ASN A 282 9.19 12.39 2.39
N PRO A 283 7.97 12.32 1.79
CA PRO A 283 7.45 11.10 1.22
C PRO A 283 8.42 10.53 0.19
N ALA A 284 8.82 9.28 0.39
CA ALA A 284 9.51 8.50 -0.63
C ALA A 284 8.55 8.22 -1.79
N LYS A 285 9.12 8.00 -2.98
CA LYS A 285 8.38 7.80 -4.22
C LYS A 285 9.05 6.73 -5.08
N GLY A 286 8.29 6.14 -5.99
CA GLY A 286 8.72 5.03 -6.82
C GLY A 286 8.94 3.74 -6.03
N TRP A 287 9.79 2.88 -6.57
CA TRP A 287 10.11 1.57 -5.99
C TRP A 287 10.93 1.70 -4.71
N GLN A 288 10.48 1.02 -3.65
CA GLN A 288 11.17 0.96 -2.37
C GLN A 288 11.31 -0.51 -1.94
N GLU A 289 12.53 -0.90 -1.58
CA GLU A 289 12.85 -2.25 -1.12
C GLU A 289 13.19 -2.23 0.36
N PHE A 290 12.47 -3.04 1.12
CA PHE A 290 12.67 -3.24 2.55
C PHE A 290 12.93 -4.73 2.84
N HIS A 291 13.37 -5.02 4.06
CA HIS A 291 13.67 -6.39 4.50
C HIS A 291 12.48 -7.35 4.38
N ASP A 292 11.26 -6.85 4.44
CA ASP A 292 10.01 -7.60 4.38
C ASP A 292 9.45 -7.67 2.95
N GLY A 293 9.80 -6.76 2.05
CA GLY A 293 9.43 -6.82 0.64
C GLY A 293 9.61 -5.54 -0.16
N THR A 294 9.11 -5.57 -1.39
CA THR A 294 9.15 -4.45 -2.33
C THR A 294 7.80 -3.75 -2.38
N TYR A 295 7.83 -2.43 -2.40
CA TYR A 295 6.67 -1.54 -2.38
C TYR A 295 6.81 -0.51 -3.50
N TYR A 296 5.67 0.05 -3.93
CA TYR A 296 5.66 1.19 -4.84
C TYR A 296 4.91 2.35 -4.20
N LEU A 297 5.54 3.52 -4.19
CA LEU A 297 5.03 4.74 -3.58
C LEU A 297 4.70 5.68 -4.75
N GLU A 298 3.41 5.92 -4.96
CA GLU A 298 2.87 6.57 -6.16
C GLU A 298 3.37 8.01 -6.35
N GLU A 299 3.54 8.44 -7.59
CA GLU A 299 3.74 9.86 -7.90
C GLU A 299 2.37 10.54 -8.11
N PRO A 300 2.23 11.84 -7.76
CA PRO A 300 3.27 12.74 -7.26
C PRO A 300 3.41 12.77 -5.73
N ASP A 301 2.56 12.07 -4.98
CA ASP A 301 2.37 12.32 -3.54
C ASP A 301 3.04 11.31 -2.60
N GLY A 302 3.57 10.20 -3.11
CA GLY A 302 4.24 9.15 -2.34
C GLY A 302 3.29 8.18 -1.65
N ARG A 303 2.00 8.13 -2.02
CA ARG A 303 1.04 7.20 -1.41
C ARG A 303 1.37 5.76 -1.79
N MET A 304 1.36 4.85 -0.82
CA MET A 304 1.64 3.43 -1.07
C MET A 304 0.59 2.80 -1.99
N ALA A 305 1.06 2.13 -3.04
CA ALA A 305 0.21 1.41 -3.97
C ALA A 305 -0.39 0.16 -3.33
N GLU A 306 -1.66 -0.09 -3.65
CA GLU A 306 -2.40 -1.30 -3.32
C GLU A 306 -3.18 -1.76 -4.55
N GLY A 307 -3.34 -3.07 -4.70
CA GLY A 307 -4.03 -3.70 -5.83
C GLY A 307 -3.26 -3.61 -7.13
N TRP A 308 -3.99 -3.58 -8.25
CA TRP A 308 -3.43 -3.53 -9.60
C TRP A 308 -2.84 -2.17 -9.94
N ARG A 309 -1.64 -2.15 -10.53
CA ARG A 309 -1.03 -0.96 -11.13
C ARG A 309 -0.32 -1.31 -12.43
N GLU A 310 -0.43 -0.41 -13.40
CA GLU A 310 0.36 -0.46 -14.63
C GLU A 310 1.55 0.48 -14.47
N LEU A 311 2.77 -0.06 -14.49
CA LEU A 311 4.02 0.66 -14.29
C LEU A 311 4.99 0.23 -15.39
N ASP A 312 5.55 1.18 -16.14
CA ASP A 312 6.49 0.93 -17.22
C ASP A 312 6.03 -0.17 -18.21
N GLN A 313 4.77 -0.09 -18.64
CA GLN A 313 4.12 -1.04 -19.56
C GLN A 313 3.92 -2.46 -19.01
N ASN A 314 4.14 -2.68 -17.72
CA ASN A 314 3.90 -3.95 -17.04
C ASN A 314 2.80 -3.78 -15.98
N TYR A 315 2.03 -4.85 -15.76
CA TYR A 315 1.04 -4.88 -14.69
C TYR A 315 1.62 -5.56 -13.45
N TYR A 316 1.49 -4.90 -12.31
CA TYR A 316 1.87 -5.39 -10.99
C TYR A 316 0.64 -5.52 -10.10
N TYR A 317 0.72 -6.40 -9.12
CA TYR A 317 -0.28 -6.52 -8.07
C TYR A 317 0.37 -6.36 -6.69
N PHE A 318 -0.08 -5.35 -5.96
CA PHE A 318 0.31 -5.08 -4.58
C PHE A 318 -0.79 -5.60 -3.65
N ASN A 319 -0.43 -6.39 -2.64
CA ASN A 319 -1.41 -6.93 -1.70
C ASN A 319 -1.97 -5.84 -0.76
N SER A 320 -2.84 -6.21 0.18
CA SER A 320 -3.43 -5.25 1.14
C SER A 320 -2.44 -4.64 2.14
N SER A 321 -1.21 -5.17 2.22
CA SER A 321 -0.14 -4.52 2.98
C SER A 321 0.74 -3.65 2.10
N GLY A 322 0.42 -3.47 0.81
CA GLY A 322 1.21 -2.72 -0.18
C GLY A 322 2.42 -3.45 -0.74
N ARG A 323 2.63 -4.72 -0.38
CA ARG A 323 3.77 -5.50 -0.84
C ARG A 323 3.50 -6.02 -2.26
N MET A 324 4.46 -5.82 -3.15
CA MET A 324 4.47 -6.40 -4.49
C MET A 324 4.42 -7.93 -4.39
N THR A 325 3.56 -8.54 -5.18
CA THR A 325 3.36 -9.99 -5.21
C THR A 325 4.10 -10.65 -6.38
N THR A 326 4.48 -11.91 -6.19
CA THR A 326 5.07 -12.78 -7.21
C THR A 326 4.35 -14.13 -7.20
N GLY A 327 4.43 -14.90 -8.29
CA GLY A 327 3.75 -16.20 -8.43
C GLY A 327 2.23 -16.09 -8.59
N TRP A 328 1.51 -17.15 -8.23
CA TRP A 328 0.06 -17.25 -8.37
C TRP A 328 -0.69 -16.37 -7.37
N GLN A 329 -1.63 -15.55 -7.87
CA GLN A 329 -2.47 -14.65 -7.08
C GLN A 329 -3.95 -14.89 -7.38
N ASP A 330 -4.75 -15.13 -6.33
CA ASP A 330 -6.21 -15.16 -6.40
C ASP A 330 -6.77 -13.78 -6.09
N VAL A 331 -7.25 -13.09 -7.12
CA VAL A 331 -7.85 -11.76 -7.00
C VAL A 331 -9.34 -11.88 -7.31
N GLY A 332 -10.14 -11.97 -6.26
CA GLY A 332 -11.61 -12.04 -6.40
C GLY A 332 -12.13 -13.32 -7.06
N GLY A 333 -11.46 -14.45 -6.90
CA GLY A 333 -11.80 -15.74 -7.51
C GLY A 333 -11.19 -15.94 -8.90
N THR A 334 -10.44 -14.95 -9.41
CA THR A 334 -9.72 -15.05 -10.69
C THR A 334 -8.23 -15.19 -10.40
N TRP A 335 -7.62 -16.22 -11.00
CA TRP A 335 -6.19 -16.49 -10.82
C TRP A 335 -5.36 -15.74 -11.85
N TYR A 336 -4.28 -15.14 -11.39
CA TYR A 336 -3.25 -14.44 -12.18
C TYR A 336 -1.88 -15.00 -11.81
N TYR A 337 -0.90 -14.85 -12.69
CA TYR A 337 0.47 -15.23 -12.40
C TYR A 337 1.41 -14.04 -12.61
N MET A 338 2.17 -13.73 -11.56
CA MET A 338 3.20 -12.70 -11.56
C MET A 338 4.57 -13.38 -11.67
N ASP A 339 5.48 -12.90 -12.51
CA ASP A 339 6.84 -13.44 -12.61
C ASP A 339 7.71 -13.11 -11.37
N SER A 340 8.99 -13.47 -11.41
CA SER A 340 9.94 -13.19 -10.32
C SER A 340 10.17 -11.70 -10.07
N GLU A 341 10.00 -10.89 -11.10
CA GLU A 341 10.11 -9.45 -11.10
C GLU A 341 8.78 -8.77 -10.74
N GLY A 342 7.70 -9.53 -10.62
CA GLY A 342 6.36 -9.05 -10.26
C GLY A 342 5.51 -8.61 -11.45
N HIS A 343 5.91 -8.89 -12.70
CA HIS A 343 5.10 -8.60 -13.88
C HIS A 343 4.04 -9.67 -14.12
N MET A 344 2.81 -9.25 -14.36
CA MET A 344 1.70 -10.11 -14.71
C MET A 344 1.93 -10.76 -16.08
N GLN A 345 1.84 -12.08 -16.12
CA GLN A 345 2.03 -12.86 -17.33
C GLN A 345 0.73 -13.05 -18.12
N THR A 346 0.87 -13.17 -19.45
CA THR A 346 -0.21 -13.52 -20.38
C THR A 346 0.24 -14.65 -21.31
N GLY A 347 -0.70 -15.26 -22.04
CA GLY A 347 -0.43 -16.34 -22.98
C GLY A 347 -0.11 -17.68 -22.30
N TRP A 348 0.60 -18.55 -23.02
CA TRP A 348 1.03 -19.85 -22.52
C TRP A 348 2.18 -19.71 -21.53
N GLN A 349 2.05 -20.32 -20.35
CA GLN A 349 3.05 -20.28 -19.29
C GLN A 349 3.36 -21.70 -18.78
N ASP A 350 4.64 -22.04 -18.69
CA ASP A 350 5.13 -23.30 -18.14
C ASP A 350 5.61 -23.08 -16.70
N ILE A 351 4.81 -23.54 -15.73
CA ILE A 351 5.00 -23.28 -14.30
C ILE A 351 4.98 -24.62 -13.56
N ASP A 352 6.06 -24.96 -12.86
CA ASP A 352 6.23 -26.21 -12.12
C ASP A 352 5.94 -27.48 -12.95
N GLY A 353 6.38 -27.49 -14.20
CA GLY A 353 6.20 -28.63 -15.12
C GLY A 353 4.77 -28.81 -15.63
N LYS A 354 3.89 -27.84 -15.40
CA LYS A 354 2.53 -27.79 -15.95
C LYS A 354 2.38 -26.57 -16.84
N ARG A 355 1.51 -26.68 -17.84
CA ARG A 355 1.27 -25.63 -18.81
C ARG A 355 -0.09 -24.99 -18.57
N TYR A 356 -0.14 -23.67 -18.51
CA TYR A 356 -1.33 -22.86 -18.24
C TYR A 356 -1.52 -21.84 -19.34
N TYR A 357 -2.74 -21.34 -19.51
CA TYR A 357 -3.01 -20.22 -20.39
C TYR A 357 -3.66 -19.07 -19.63
N LEU A 358 -3.02 -17.92 -19.68
CA LEU A 358 -3.47 -16.66 -19.11
C LEU A 358 -3.99 -15.81 -20.28
N ASN A 359 -5.22 -15.33 -20.23
CA ASN A 359 -5.77 -14.54 -21.33
C ASN A 359 -5.12 -13.14 -21.42
N SER A 360 -5.57 -12.27 -22.34
CA SER A 360 -5.00 -10.93 -22.52
C SER A 360 -5.15 -10.01 -21.30
N SER A 361 -6.07 -10.32 -20.37
CA SER A 361 -6.20 -9.62 -19.09
C SER A 361 -5.36 -10.24 -17.97
N GLY A 362 -4.58 -11.30 -18.27
CA GLY A 362 -3.81 -12.07 -17.29
C GLY A 362 -4.61 -13.14 -16.54
N ALA A 363 -5.92 -13.23 -16.76
CA ALA A 363 -6.76 -14.20 -16.07
C ALA A 363 -6.52 -15.63 -16.59
N MET A 364 -6.28 -16.55 -15.67
CA MET A 364 -6.09 -17.97 -15.95
C MET A 364 -7.38 -18.61 -16.48
N LEU A 365 -7.27 -19.29 -17.61
CA LEU A 365 -8.41 -20.02 -18.20
C LEU A 365 -8.51 -21.45 -17.64
N SER A 366 -9.74 -21.99 -17.67
CA SER A 366 -10.05 -23.38 -17.37
C SER A 366 -11.11 -23.92 -18.34
N GLY A 367 -11.31 -25.24 -18.38
CA GLY A 367 -12.24 -25.91 -19.28
C GLY A 367 -11.75 -26.01 -20.72
N TRP A 368 -12.69 -26.20 -21.65
CA TRP A 368 -12.41 -26.21 -23.09
C TRP A 368 -12.11 -24.80 -23.59
N GLN A 369 -10.99 -24.62 -24.28
CA GLN A 369 -10.55 -23.34 -24.82
C GLN A 369 -10.08 -23.49 -26.27
N ASP A 370 -10.44 -22.52 -27.11
CA ASP A 370 -9.95 -22.42 -28.48
C ASP A 370 -8.85 -21.35 -28.53
N ILE A 371 -7.61 -21.77 -28.75
CA ILE A 371 -6.41 -20.93 -28.70
C ILE A 371 -5.63 -21.15 -30.00
N ASP A 372 -5.40 -20.08 -30.75
CA ASP A 372 -4.68 -20.10 -32.03
C ASP A 372 -5.19 -21.16 -33.03
N GLY A 373 -6.52 -21.33 -33.08
CA GLY A 373 -7.17 -22.28 -33.99
C GLY A 373 -7.08 -23.75 -33.57
N ALA A 374 -6.56 -24.05 -32.39
CA ALA A 374 -6.58 -25.38 -31.81
C ALA A 374 -7.38 -25.42 -30.50
N ARG A 375 -8.04 -26.55 -30.25
CA ARG A 375 -8.87 -26.74 -29.06
C ARG A 375 -8.09 -27.48 -27.98
N TYR A 376 -8.04 -26.91 -26.79
CA TYR A 376 -7.34 -27.43 -25.61
C TYR A 376 -8.33 -27.65 -24.47
N TYR A 377 -7.97 -28.52 -23.53
CA TYR A 377 -8.68 -28.63 -22.26
C TYR A 377 -7.73 -28.32 -21.11
N LEU A 378 -8.09 -27.31 -20.34
CA LEU A 378 -7.43 -26.91 -19.10
C LEU A 378 -8.31 -27.44 -17.94
N ASN A 379 -7.74 -28.12 -16.95
CA ASN A 379 -8.53 -28.63 -15.83
C ASN A 379 -8.99 -27.49 -14.90
N ALA A 380 -9.68 -27.81 -13.80
CA ALA A 380 -10.16 -26.80 -12.84
C ALA A 380 -9.03 -25.97 -12.19
N SER A 381 -7.81 -26.50 -12.10
CA SER A 381 -6.61 -25.76 -11.67
C SER A 381 -5.94 -24.97 -12.81
N GLY A 382 -6.52 -24.95 -14.01
CA GLY A 382 -5.96 -24.31 -15.21
C GLY A 382 -4.87 -25.10 -15.93
N ALA A 383 -4.45 -26.26 -15.39
CA ALA A 383 -3.39 -27.05 -15.99
C ALA A 383 -3.89 -27.76 -17.26
N MET A 384 -3.17 -27.56 -18.37
CA MET A 384 -3.43 -28.20 -19.65
C MET A 384 -3.33 -29.71 -19.56
N GLN A 385 -4.32 -30.40 -20.13
CA GLN A 385 -4.37 -31.85 -20.15
C GLN A 385 -3.82 -32.41 -21.48
N THR A 386 -3.26 -33.62 -21.40
CA THR A 386 -2.80 -34.41 -22.54
C THR A 386 -3.33 -35.85 -22.41
N GLY A 387 -3.24 -36.63 -23.48
CA GLY A 387 -3.70 -38.02 -23.51
C GLY A 387 -5.23 -38.16 -23.50
N TRP A 388 -5.69 -39.34 -23.07
CA TRP A 388 -7.12 -39.67 -22.95
C TRP A 388 -7.77 -38.94 -21.78
N GLN A 389 -8.87 -38.25 -22.05
CA GLN A 389 -9.65 -37.52 -21.06
C GLN A 389 -11.13 -37.90 -21.16
N GLN A 390 -11.74 -38.28 -20.04
CA GLN A 390 -13.18 -38.56 -19.97
C GLN A 390 -13.88 -37.36 -19.34
N LEU A 391 -14.70 -36.67 -20.14
CA LEU A 391 -15.39 -35.44 -19.77
C LEU A 391 -16.88 -35.62 -20.02
N ASP A 392 -17.70 -35.48 -18.97
CA ASP A 392 -19.15 -35.68 -19.00
C ASP A 392 -19.58 -36.99 -19.68
N GLY A 393 -18.86 -38.07 -19.37
CA GLY A 393 -19.09 -39.42 -19.93
C GLY A 393 -18.57 -39.64 -21.35
N THR A 394 -18.01 -38.63 -21.99
CA THR A 394 -17.46 -38.69 -23.36
C THR A 394 -15.93 -38.72 -23.33
N TRP A 395 -15.32 -39.62 -24.09
CA TRP A 395 -13.87 -39.70 -24.22
C TRP A 395 -13.34 -38.79 -25.33
N TYR A 396 -12.26 -38.08 -25.03
CA TYR A 396 -11.49 -37.25 -25.95
C TYR A 396 -10.01 -37.63 -25.87
N TYR A 397 -9.27 -37.44 -26.97
CA TYR A 397 -7.82 -37.58 -26.96
C TYR A 397 -7.16 -36.24 -27.25
N LEU A 398 -6.32 -35.79 -26.32
CA LEU A 398 -5.48 -34.60 -26.45
C LEU A 398 -4.05 -35.07 -26.76
N GLY A 399 -3.41 -34.49 -27.78
CA GLY A 399 -2.02 -34.80 -28.10
C GLY A 399 -1.06 -34.42 -26.97
N GLU A 400 0.22 -34.79 -27.10
CA GLU A 400 1.27 -34.31 -26.18
C GLU A 400 1.42 -32.78 -26.23
N ASP A 401 1.07 -32.18 -27.37
CA ASP A 401 0.95 -30.73 -27.56
C ASP A 401 -0.32 -30.13 -26.94
N GLY A 402 -1.17 -30.94 -26.30
CA GLY A 402 -2.45 -30.55 -25.68
C GLY A 402 -3.61 -30.36 -26.65
N LYS A 403 -3.37 -30.46 -27.97
CA LYS A 403 -4.39 -30.22 -28.98
C LYS A 403 -5.36 -31.38 -29.06
N ARG A 404 -6.66 -31.09 -29.06
CA ARG A 404 -7.73 -32.07 -29.26
C ARG A 404 -7.61 -32.70 -30.65
N ARG A 405 -7.53 -34.02 -30.69
CA ARG A 405 -7.46 -34.79 -31.93
C ARG A 405 -8.86 -35.09 -32.48
N THR A 406 -8.92 -35.31 -33.78
CA THR A 406 -10.09 -35.77 -34.53
C THR A 406 -9.64 -36.90 -35.47
N ASP A 407 -10.60 -37.57 -36.10
CA ASP A 407 -10.40 -38.66 -37.05
C ASP A 407 -9.63 -39.85 -36.47
N TRP A 408 -9.00 -40.64 -37.32
CA TRP A 408 -8.22 -41.81 -36.94
C TRP A 408 -6.99 -41.42 -36.13
N GLN A 409 -6.87 -41.96 -34.93
CA GLN A 409 -5.73 -41.78 -34.05
C GLN A 409 -5.18 -43.15 -33.64
N GLN A 410 -3.89 -43.36 -33.87
CA GLN A 410 -3.18 -44.52 -33.35
C GLN A 410 -2.61 -44.17 -31.99
N VAL A 411 -3.07 -44.87 -30.95
CA VAL A 411 -2.55 -44.70 -29.59
C VAL A 411 -1.99 -46.05 -29.15
N ARG A 412 -0.66 -46.12 -29.02
CA ARG A 412 0.08 -47.38 -28.87
C ARG A 412 -0.18 -48.30 -30.07
N GLU A 413 -0.73 -49.49 -29.84
CA GLU A 413 -0.97 -50.51 -30.87
C GLU A 413 -2.40 -50.48 -31.42
N SER A 414 -3.29 -49.67 -30.86
CA SER A 414 -4.71 -49.65 -31.21
C SER A 414 -5.09 -48.37 -31.96
N TRP A 415 -6.01 -48.53 -32.90
CA TRP A 415 -6.63 -47.42 -33.63
C TRP A 415 -7.95 -47.02 -32.99
N TYR A 416 -8.20 -45.73 -32.93
CA TYR A 416 -9.43 -45.13 -32.42
C TYR A 416 -9.93 -44.12 -33.45
N TYR A 417 -11.23 -43.89 -33.50
CA TYR A 417 -11.79 -42.83 -34.32
C TYR A 417 -12.48 -41.79 -33.44
N LEU A 418 -12.05 -40.53 -33.59
CA LEU A 418 -12.67 -39.38 -32.97
C LEU A 418 -13.48 -38.61 -34.01
N ASP A 419 -14.70 -38.19 -33.71
CA ASP A 419 -15.49 -37.41 -34.67
C ASP A 419 -15.00 -35.96 -34.83
N GLY A 420 -15.71 -35.14 -35.63
CA GLY A 420 -15.39 -33.72 -35.83
C GLY A 420 -15.43 -32.89 -34.54
N GLU A 421 -16.18 -33.35 -33.53
CA GLU A 421 -16.21 -32.78 -32.19
C GLU A 421 -15.18 -33.45 -31.24
N GLY A 422 -14.32 -34.33 -31.75
CA GLY A 422 -13.26 -35.02 -31.01
C GLY A 422 -13.77 -36.10 -30.07
N ARG A 423 -15.04 -36.48 -30.15
CA ARG A 423 -15.64 -37.52 -29.30
C ARG A 423 -15.24 -38.88 -29.82
N MET A 424 -14.80 -39.76 -28.92
CA MET A 424 -14.44 -41.14 -29.27
C MET A 424 -15.68 -41.95 -29.64
N LEU A 425 -15.68 -42.52 -30.84
CA LEU A 425 -16.77 -43.37 -31.31
C LEU A 425 -16.59 -44.82 -30.83
N THR A 426 -17.70 -45.53 -30.71
CA THR A 426 -17.78 -46.96 -30.40
C THR A 426 -18.82 -47.64 -31.31
N GLY A 427 -18.83 -48.97 -31.37
CA GLY A 427 -19.73 -49.75 -32.21
C GLY A 427 -19.39 -49.73 -33.70
N TRP A 428 -20.37 -50.06 -34.53
CA TRP A 428 -20.26 -50.02 -36.00
C TRP A 428 -20.22 -48.57 -36.50
N GLN A 429 -19.23 -48.23 -37.33
CA GLN A 429 -19.03 -46.90 -37.91
C GLN A 429 -18.73 -46.97 -39.41
N ASP A 430 -19.40 -46.14 -40.20
CA ASP A 430 -19.15 -46.01 -41.63
C ASP A 430 -18.26 -44.78 -41.89
N ILE A 431 -17.00 -45.01 -42.25
CA ILE A 431 -15.96 -43.98 -42.33
C ILE A 431 -15.26 -44.11 -43.70
N GLY A 432 -15.26 -43.04 -44.50
CA GLY A 432 -14.58 -43.04 -45.80
C GLY A 432 -15.07 -44.14 -46.76
N GLY A 433 -16.35 -44.53 -46.69
CA GLY A 433 -16.95 -45.57 -47.54
C GLY A 433 -16.66 -47.01 -47.11
N SER A 434 -15.97 -47.22 -45.99
CA SER A 434 -15.77 -48.54 -45.39
C SER A 434 -16.43 -48.61 -44.02
N ARG A 435 -16.83 -49.81 -43.61
CA ARG A 435 -17.48 -50.05 -42.31
C ARG A 435 -16.48 -50.66 -41.33
N TYR A 436 -16.39 -50.12 -40.13
CA TYR A 436 -15.46 -50.51 -39.08
C TYR A 436 -16.22 -50.85 -37.80
N TYR A 437 -15.63 -51.66 -36.93
CA TYR A 437 -16.16 -51.86 -35.59
C TYR A 437 -15.14 -51.41 -34.53
N LEU A 438 -15.57 -50.46 -33.69
CA LEU A 438 -14.83 -49.96 -32.55
C LEU A 438 -15.43 -50.60 -31.29
N ASN A 439 -14.63 -51.30 -30.47
CA ASN A 439 -15.14 -52.00 -29.30
C ASN A 439 -15.62 -51.02 -28.19
N GLY A 440 -16.06 -51.53 -27.04
CA GLY A 440 -16.52 -50.69 -25.91
C GLY A 440 -15.46 -49.73 -25.33
N SER A 441 -14.17 -49.98 -25.58
CA SER A 441 -13.07 -49.06 -25.25
C SER A 441 -12.71 -48.10 -26.39
N GLY A 442 -13.41 -48.17 -27.53
CA GLY A 442 -13.16 -47.40 -28.75
C GLY A 442 -12.07 -47.97 -29.66
N ALA A 443 -11.42 -49.08 -29.28
CA ALA A 443 -10.36 -49.67 -30.08
C ALA A 443 -10.95 -50.40 -31.31
N MET A 444 -10.40 -50.11 -32.48
CA MET A 444 -10.76 -50.74 -33.74
C MET A 444 -10.36 -52.22 -33.75
N LEU A 445 -11.31 -53.07 -34.09
CA LEU A 445 -11.08 -54.51 -34.22
C LEU A 445 -10.57 -54.88 -35.63
N THR A 446 -9.83 -55.98 -35.71
CA THR A 446 -9.38 -56.62 -36.95
C THR A 446 -9.58 -58.14 -36.85
N GLY A 447 -9.51 -58.83 -37.98
CA GLY A 447 -9.72 -60.28 -38.08
C GLY A 447 -11.18 -60.73 -37.93
N TRP A 448 -11.37 -62.01 -37.59
CA TRP A 448 -12.68 -62.59 -37.30
C TRP A 448 -13.26 -62.06 -35.99
N GLN A 449 -14.48 -61.56 -36.01
CA GLN A 449 -15.18 -61.01 -34.84
C GLN A 449 -16.63 -61.50 -34.75
N ASP A 450 -17.07 -61.87 -33.56
CA ASP A 450 -18.46 -62.22 -33.27
C ASP A 450 -19.15 -61.02 -32.58
N ILE A 451 -20.10 -60.40 -33.28
CA ILE A 451 -20.76 -59.16 -32.87
C ILE A 451 -22.27 -59.35 -33.00
N ASP A 452 -23.00 -59.18 -31.89
CA ASP A 452 -24.46 -59.30 -31.82
C ASP A 452 -25.02 -60.61 -32.42
N GLY A 453 -24.29 -61.72 -32.23
CA GLY A 453 -24.69 -63.06 -32.68
C GLY A 453 -24.42 -63.36 -34.16
N ALA A 454 -23.72 -62.48 -34.87
CA ALA A 454 -23.24 -62.72 -36.23
C ALA A 454 -21.71 -62.62 -36.29
N ARG A 455 -21.10 -63.38 -37.20
CA ARG A 455 -19.66 -63.42 -37.41
C ARG A 455 -19.26 -62.55 -38.59
N TYR A 456 -18.24 -61.72 -38.41
CA TYR A 456 -17.74 -60.75 -39.38
C TYR A 456 -16.24 -60.93 -39.56
N TYR A 457 -15.71 -60.49 -40.71
CA TYR A 457 -14.27 -60.37 -40.91
C TYR A 457 -13.89 -58.93 -41.22
N LEU A 458 -13.04 -58.35 -40.38
CA LEU A 458 -12.45 -57.04 -40.54
C LEU A 458 -11.01 -57.24 -41.04
N ASN A 459 -10.63 -56.61 -42.15
CA ASN A 459 -9.28 -56.80 -42.69
C ASN A 459 -8.20 -56.14 -41.80
N SER A 460 -6.93 -56.15 -42.22
CA SER A 460 -5.82 -55.56 -41.44
C SER A 460 -5.92 -54.04 -41.25
N SER A 461 -6.68 -53.33 -42.10
CA SER A 461 -7.00 -51.92 -41.90
C SER A 461 -8.28 -51.71 -41.08
N GLY A 462 -8.93 -52.79 -40.62
CA GLY A 462 -10.18 -52.77 -39.86
C GLY A 462 -11.46 -52.67 -40.71
N ALA A 463 -11.34 -52.59 -42.04
CA ALA A 463 -12.50 -52.49 -42.91
C ALA A 463 -13.23 -53.84 -43.00
N MET A 464 -14.54 -53.82 -42.81
CA MET A 464 -15.41 -54.98 -42.93
C MET A 464 -15.46 -55.46 -44.37
N LEU A 465 -15.16 -56.74 -44.57
CA LEU A 465 -15.26 -57.36 -45.89
C LEU A 465 -16.69 -57.83 -46.18
N SER A 466 -17.02 -57.89 -47.47
CA SER A 466 -18.27 -58.44 -48.01
C SER A 466 -17.99 -59.23 -49.30
N GLY A 467 -18.96 -60.02 -49.74
CA GLY A 467 -18.84 -60.92 -50.88
C GLY A 467 -17.99 -62.16 -50.61
N TRP A 468 -17.53 -62.80 -51.69
CA TRP A 468 -16.61 -63.94 -51.63
C TRP A 468 -15.21 -63.50 -51.18
N GLN A 469 -14.67 -64.14 -50.15
CA GLN A 469 -13.35 -63.82 -49.59
C GLN A 469 -12.55 -65.09 -49.31
N ASP A 470 -11.25 -65.05 -49.61
CA ASP A 470 -10.30 -66.11 -49.27
C ASP A 470 -9.49 -65.67 -48.04
N ILE A 471 -9.70 -66.38 -46.92
CA ILE A 471 -9.12 -66.04 -45.61
C ILE A 471 -8.46 -67.30 -45.05
N ASP A 472 -7.16 -67.22 -44.76
CA ASP A 472 -6.35 -68.33 -44.22
C ASP A 472 -6.51 -69.65 -45.01
N GLY A 473 -6.56 -69.55 -46.34
CA GLY A 473 -6.66 -70.71 -47.25
C GLY A 473 -8.04 -71.36 -47.33
N SER A 474 -9.07 -70.75 -46.75
CA SER A 474 -10.46 -71.18 -46.87
C SER A 474 -11.31 -70.07 -47.53
N ARG A 475 -12.30 -70.46 -48.33
CA ARG A 475 -13.19 -69.53 -49.01
C ARG A 475 -14.48 -69.34 -48.22
N TYR A 476 -14.88 -68.09 -47.99
CA TYR A 476 -16.06 -67.69 -47.22
C TYR A 476 -16.94 -66.77 -48.07
N TYR A 477 -18.22 -66.72 -47.77
CA TYR A 477 -19.11 -65.68 -48.28
C TYR A 477 -19.59 -64.81 -47.12
N LEU A 478 -19.28 -63.52 -47.19
CA LEU A 478 -19.77 -62.49 -46.27
C LEU A 478 -20.89 -61.74 -46.99
N GLY A 479 -22.05 -61.60 -46.37
CA GLY A 479 -23.18 -60.85 -46.93
C GLY A 479 -22.81 -59.39 -47.24
N THR A 480 -23.69 -58.67 -47.96
CA THR A 480 -23.51 -57.23 -48.18
C THR A 480 -23.54 -56.44 -46.87
N ASP A 481 -24.18 -56.97 -45.84
CA ASP A 481 -24.16 -56.48 -44.46
C ASP A 481 -22.95 -56.96 -43.64
N GLY A 482 -22.06 -57.75 -44.25
CA GLY A 482 -20.83 -58.31 -43.69
C GLY A 482 -20.99 -59.62 -42.92
N ARG A 483 -22.21 -60.13 -42.74
CA ARG A 483 -22.45 -61.34 -41.95
C ARG A 483 -21.96 -62.58 -42.69
N MET A 484 -21.19 -63.42 -42.01
CA MET A 484 -20.71 -64.68 -42.55
C MET A 484 -21.88 -65.64 -42.80
N ALA A 485 -22.02 -66.07 -44.05
CA ALA A 485 -23.06 -67.02 -44.43
C ALA A 485 -22.71 -68.45 -43.98
N THR A 486 -23.73 -69.19 -43.58
CA THR A 486 -23.66 -70.62 -43.24
C THR A 486 -24.84 -71.35 -43.87
N GLY A 487 -24.75 -72.67 -43.99
CA GLY A 487 -25.75 -73.51 -44.65
C GLY A 487 -25.80 -73.33 -46.17
N TRP A 488 -26.94 -73.71 -46.76
CA TRP A 488 -27.20 -73.54 -48.19
C TRP A 488 -27.45 -72.07 -48.54
N GLN A 489 -26.78 -71.57 -49.59
CA GLN A 489 -26.87 -70.19 -50.06
C GLN A 489 -26.99 -70.13 -51.58
N ASP A 490 -27.86 -69.28 -52.10
CA ASP A 490 -27.98 -68.98 -53.52
C ASP A 490 -27.35 -67.60 -53.80
N ILE A 491 -26.22 -67.58 -54.51
CA ILE A 491 -25.37 -66.39 -54.73
C ILE A 491 -25.03 -66.30 -56.22
N ASP A 492 -25.35 -65.17 -56.85
CA ASP A 492 -25.09 -64.90 -58.29
C ASP A 492 -25.53 -66.04 -59.24
N GLY A 493 -26.65 -66.69 -58.93
CA GLY A 493 -27.22 -67.79 -59.71
C GLY A 493 -26.54 -69.16 -59.51
N GLY A 494 -25.61 -69.29 -58.56
CA GLY A 494 -25.06 -70.56 -58.10
C GLY A 494 -25.55 -70.94 -56.70
N ARG A 495 -25.72 -72.24 -56.44
CA ARG A 495 -26.07 -72.76 -55.12
C ARG A 495 -24.83 -73.35 -54.44
N TYR A 496 -24.53 -72.86 -53.25
CA TYR A 496 -23.33 -73.18 -52.48
C TYR A 496 -23.72 -73.71 -51.10
N TYR A 497 -22.86 -74.52 -50.48
CA TYR A 497 -22.97 -74.86 -49.07
C TYR A 497 -21.77 -74.31 -48.30
N LEU A 498 -22.06 -73.50 -47.29
CA LEU A 498 -21.08 -72.95 -46.36
C LEU A 498 -21.24 -73.72 -45.04
N GLY A 499 -20.17 -74.29 -44.51
CA GLY A 499 -20.20 -75.02 -43.24
C GLY A 499 -20.68 -74.18 -42.06
N THR A 500 -20.88 -74.79 -40.91
CA THR A 500 -21.20 -74.06 -39.66
C THR A 500 -20.05 -73.15 -39.21
N ASP A 501 -18.82 -73.44 -39.64
CA ASP A 501 -17.64 -72.59 -39.50
C ASP A 501 -17.50 -71.54 -40.61
N GLY A 502 -18.45 -71.52 -41.58
CA GLY A 502 -18.52 -70.60 -42.72
C GLY A 502 -17.71 -71.01 -43.94
N ARG A 503 -16.96 -72.11 -43.88
CA ARG A 503 -16.09 -72.52 -45.00
C ARG A 503 -16.91 -73.10 -46.15
N MET A 504 -16.63 -72.66 -47.37
CA MET A 504 -17.25 -73.19 -48.57
C MET A 504 -16.85 -74.64 -48.79
N ALA A 505 -17.84 -75.52 -48.87
CA ALA A 505 -17.60 -76.93 -49.12
C ALA A 505 -17.35 -77.20 -50.62
N THR A 506 -16.48 -78.18 -50.88
CA THR A 506 -16.16 -78.66 -52.24
C THR A 506 -16.14 -80.19 -52.24
N GLY A 507 -16.34 -80.81 -53.41
CA GLY A 507 -16.41 -82.26 -53.56
C GLY A 507 -17.73 -82.86 -53.04
N TRP A 508 -17.71 -84.16 -52.76
CA TRP A 508 -18.87 -84.87 -52.19
C TRP A 508 -19.07 -84.51 -50.71
N GLN A 509 -20.28 -84.12 -50.34
CA GLN A 509 -20.67 -83.70 -48.99
C GLN A 509 -22.00 -84.38 -48.58
N ASP A 510 -22.10 -84.78 -47.32
CA ASP A 510 -23.33 -85.31 -46.72
C ASP A 510 -23.93 -84.22 -45.80
N ILE A 511 -25.08 -83.66 -46.19
CA ILE A 511 -25.70 -82.49 -45.58
C ILE A 511 -27.18 -82.79 -45.33
N ASP A 512 -27.65 -82.67 -44.08
CA ASP A 512 -29.05 -82.90 -43.67
C ASP A 512 -29.66 -84.20 -44.18
N GLY A 513 -28.85 -85.27 -44.28
CA GLY A 513 -29.27 -86.59 -44.76
C GLY A 513 -29.29 -86.78 -46.28
N GLY A 514 -28.88 -85.77 -47.06
CA GLY A 514 -28.67 -85.85 -48.50
C GLY A 514 -27.19 -85.80 -48.90
N ARG A 515 -26.82 -86.45 -50.01
CA ARG A 515 -25.45 -86.45 -50.56
C ARG A 515 -25.37 -85.58 -51.80
N TYR A 516 -24.53 -84.56 -51.77
CA TYR A 516 -24.38 -83.54 -52.81
C TYR A 516 -22.94 -83.47 -53.30
N TYR A 517 -22.73 -83.12 -54.57
CA TYR A 517 -21.40 -82.83 -55.11
C TYR A 517 -21.30 -81.34 -55.40
N LEU A 518 -20.32 -80.67 -54.80
CA LEU A 518 -19.99 -79.27 -55.08
C LEU A 518 -18.70 -79.20 -55.89
N GLY A 519 -18.68 -78.40 -56.95
CA GLY A 519 -17.51 -78.21 -57.80
C GLY A 519 -16.29 -77.67 -57.04
N THR A 520 -15.15 -77.60 -57.71
CA THR A 520 -13.94 -76.96 -57.15
C THR A 520 -14.12 -75.45 -56.94
N ASP A 521 -15.07 -74.85 -57.65
CA ASP A 521 -15.54 -73.48 -57.45
C ASP A 521 -16.63 -73.36 -56.36
N GLY A 522 -17.07 -74.50 -55.79
CA GLY A 522 -18.06 -74.62 -54.72
C GLY A 522 -19.52 -74.72 -55.16
N ARG A 523 -19.79 -74.63 -56.47
CA ARG A 523 -21.17 -74.62 -56.99
C ARG A 523 -21.74 -76.05 -57.10
N MET A 524 -23.00 -76.24 -56.68
CA MET A 524 -23.74 -77.51 -56.78
C MET A 524 -24.19 -77.82 -58.21
#